data_AF-A0AAV9LMB6-F1
#
_entry.id   AF-A0AAV9LMB6-F1
#
_cell.length_a   1.000
_cell.length_b   1.000
_cell.length_c   1.000
_cell.angle_alpha   90.00
_cell.angle_beta   90.00
_cell.angle_gamma   90.00
#
_symmetry.space_group_name_H-M   'P 1'
#
loop_
_entity.id
_entity.type
_entity.pdbx_description
1 polymer ?
#
loop_
_entity_poly.entity_id
_entity_poly.type
_entity_poly.pdbx_seq_one_letter_code
_entity_poly.pdbx_strand_id
1 'polypeptide(L)'
;MLDFKSLEADPKDRMPISSYGPNIRDAVRRQSEKARSDYRMRLNASIDVARFLLTSGFPFCGHDESEGSEYKGAFLELLKWYGDRSFDVGSVILDLDGDYFGILVDESKDVSHKEQMALILRYVNKSGMVIERFLGIVHVNDTSSQSLKKAIYSLLLDHSLCTSKIHGQSYDGASNMQGEINGLKSLILQDTSSAYSIYCFAHQLQLALVGLSKKNSDVDNFFYVLTNILNIIGASFKRRDSLRQHQEDKLEELLKFGEVHTGQGLNQERGLQRPGDTRWGSHFKTLDNFLILFFFNC
;
A
#
# COMPACT_ATOMS: atom_id res chain seq x y z
N MET A 1 39.68 47.97 38.63
CA MET A 1 38.44 47.97 37.82
C MET A 1 38.54 46.74 36.93
N LEU A 2 37.74 45.70 37.23
CA LEU A 2 37.95 44.27 36.91
C LEU A 2 39.15 43.93 36.00
N ASP A 3 40.19 43.38 36.64
CA ASP A 3 41.40 42.90 35.96
C ASP A 3 41.08 41.62 35.18
N PHE A 4 40.77 41.76 33.90
CA PHE A 4 40.51 40.63 33.00
C PHE A 4 41.74 39.72 32.80
N LYS A 5 42.94 40.10 33.30
CA LYS A 5 44.12 39.24 33.27
C LYS A 5 44.21 38.27 34.45
N SER A 6 43.33 38.37 35.45
CA SER A 6 43.30 37.45 36.60
C SER A 6 42.28 36.32 36.48
N LEU A 7 41.67 36.13 35.32
CA LEU A 7 40.84 34.95 35.03
C LEU A 7 41.74 33.89 34.38
N GLU A 8 42.16 32.88 35.16
CA GLU A 8 42.73 31.68 34.57
C GLU A 8 41.66 31.03 33.67
N ALA A 9 42.00 30.83 32.40
CA ALA A 9 41.18 30.04 31.50
C ALA A 9 41.09 28.61 32.06
N ASP A 10 39.86 28.08 32.22
CA ASP A 10 39.61 26.72 32.71
C ASP A 10 40.47 25.71 31.92
N PRO A 11 41.50 25.11 32.53
CA PRO A 11 42.36 24.14 31.85
C PRO A 11 41.66 22.80 31.96
N LYS A 12 40.56 22.64 31.24
CA LYS A 12 39.90 21.35 31.12
C LYS A 12 39.66 21.10 29.65
N ASP A 13 40.59 20.34 29.10
CA ASP A 13 40.44 19.53 27.89
C ASP A 13 39.00 19.06 27.73
N ARG A 14 38.20 19.86 27.02
CA ARG A 14 36.91 19.38 26.54
C ARG A 14 37.24 18.52 25.35
N MET A 15 37.01 17.22 25.51
CA MET A 15 37.11 16.30 24.41
C MET A 15 36.28 16.83 23.23
N PRO A 16 36.76 16.74 21.98
CA PRO A 16 36.00 17.13 20.80
C PRO A 16 34.59 16.54 20.84
N ILE A 17 33.57 17.23 20.30
CA ILE A 17 32.19 16.73 20.32
C ILE A 17 32.05 15.31 19.73
N SER A 18 32.94 14.93 18.81
CA SER A 18 33.08 13.60 18.22
C SER A 18 33.51 12.50 19.20
N SER A 19 34.00 12.87 20.37
CA SER A 19 34.47 11.96 21.42
C SER A 19 33.35 11.51 22.36
N TYR A 20 32.22 12.23 22.34
CA TYR A 20 31.03 11.83 23.09
C TYR A 20 30.24 10.81 22.23
N GLY A 21 29.88 9.68 22.82
CA GLY A 21 28.98 8.73 22.19
C GLY A 21 27.67 9.42 21.75
N PRO A 22 27.02 8.94 20.67
CA PRO A 22 25.83 9.61 20.15
C PRO A 22 24.78 9.78 21.24
N ASN A 23 24.31 11.02 21.45
CA ASN A 23 23.21 11.31 22.36
C ASN A 23 22.01 10.43 21.96
N ILE A 24 21.38 9.74 22.91
CA ILE A 24 20.20 8.89 22.67
C ILE A 24 19.13 9.65 21.88
N ARG A 25 18.96 10.95 22.15
CA ARG A 25 18.02 11.82 21.45
C ARG A 25 18.40 12.03 19.97
N ASP A 26 19.69 12.09 19.66
CA ASP A 26 20.21 12.19 18.29
C ASP A 26 20.25 10.83 17.59
N ALA A 27 20.50 9.74 18.32
CA ALA A 27 20.40 8.38 17.80
C ALA A 27 18.96 8.01 17.41
N VAL A 28 17.96 8.41 18.22
CA VAL A 28 16.53 8.27 17.91
C VAL A 28 16.10 9.19 16.76
N ARG A 29 16.69 10.39 16.63
CA ARG A 29 16.44 11.28 15.48
C ARG A 29 17.09 10.80 14.18
N ARG A 30 18.21 10.08 14.25
CA ARG A 30 18.88 9.45 13.10
C ARG A 30 18.17 8.20 12.60
N GLN A 31 17.19 7.67 13.33
CA GLN A 31 16.35 6.59 12.84
C GLN A 31 15.39 7.09 11.76
N SER A 32 15.22 6.29 10.70
CA SER A 32 14.25 6.58 9.65
C SER A 32 12.84 6.75 10.25
N GLU A 33 11.99 7.55 9.60
CA GLU A 33 10.60 7.73 10.03
C GLU A 33 9.88 6.38 10.17
N LYS A 34 10.21 5.43 9.30
CA LYS A 34 9.75 4.04 9.38
C LYS A 34 10.14 3.36 10.69
N ALA A 35 11.41 3.42 11.10
CA ALA A 35 11.87 2.81 12.34
C ALA A 35 11.21 3.44 13.60
N ARG A 36 10.95 4.75 13.58
CA ARG A 36 10.23 5.43 14.66
C ARG A 36 8.75 5.02 14.73
N SER A 37 8.12 4.86 13.57
CA SER A 37 6.75 4.35 13.47
C SER A 37 6.65 2.91 13.99
N ASP A 38 7.56 2.04 13.57
CA ASP A 38 7.62 0.63 13.99
C ASP A 38 7.84 0.51 15.51
N TYR A 39 8.71 1.35 16.08
CA TYR A 39 8.95 1.39 17.53
C TYR A 39 7.69 1.81 18.30
N ARG A 40 7.04 2.89 17.86
CA ARG A 40 5.81 3.39 18.51
C ARG A 40 4.69 2.35 18.48
N MET A 41 4.59 1.61 17.36
CA MET A 41 3.64 0.52 17.20
C MET A 41 3.89 -0.61 18.22
N ARG A 42 5.13 -1.10 18.32
CA ARG A 42 5.50 -2.15 19.30
C ARG A 42 5.24 -1.71 20.74
N LEU A 43 5.56 -0.47 21.06
CA LEU A 43 5.37 0.08 22.41
C LEU A 43 3.89 0.14 22.80
N ASN A 44 3.02 0.66 21.93
CA ASN A 44 1.59 0.74 22.20
C ASN A 44 0.98 -0.66 22.36
N ALA A 45 1.36 -1.61 21.48
CA ALA A 45 0.92 -3.01 21.57
C ALA A 45 1.26 -3.63 22.94
N SER A 46 2.50 -3.45 23.41
CA SER A 46 2.92 -3.95 24.72
C SER A 46 2.16 -3.31 25.89
N ILE A 47 1.82 -2.01 25.79
CA ILE A 47 1.05 -1.30 26.83
C ILE A 47 -0.38 -1.82 26.90
N ASP A 48 -1.03 -2.05 25.76
CA ASP A 48 -2.41 -2.53 25.71
C ASP A 48 -2.53 -3.97 26.23
N VAL A 49 -1.61 -4.85 25.83
CA VAL A 49 -1.54 -6.22 26.36
C VAL A 49 -1.30 -6.20 27.87
N ALA A 50 -0.38 -5.36 28.36
CA ALA A 50 -0.14 -5.19 29.79
C ALA A 50 -1.39 -4.72 30.54
N ARG A 51 -2.12 -3.75 30.00
CA ARG A 51 -3.36 -3.24 30.58
C ARG A 51 -4.45 -4.31 30.64
N PHE A 52 -4.59 -5.10 29.58
CA PHE A 52 -5.55 -6.21 29.52
C PHE A 52 -5.26 -7.26 30.59
N LEU A 53 -4.01 -7.68 30.73
CA LEU A 53 -3.60 -8.66 31.75
C LEU A 53 -3.84 -8.14 33.17
N LEU A 54 -3.48 -6.89 33.44
CA LEU A 54 -3.71 -6.25 34.74
C LEU A 54 -5.19 -6.16 35.09
N THR A 55 -6.03 -5.75 34.14
CA THR A 55 -7.48 -5.59 34.35
C THR A 55 -8.16 -6.95 34.56
N SER A 56 -7.62 -8.01 33.96
CA SER A 56 -8.18 -9.35 34.00
C SER A 56 -7.55 -10.25 35.07
N GLY A 57 -6.53 -9.78 35.80
CA GLY A 57 -5.84 -10.55 36.84
C GLY A 57 -4.97 -11.69 36.31
N PHE A 58 -4.53 -11.64 35.04
CA PHE A 58 -3.69 -12.68 34.46
C PHE A 58 -2.20 -12.44 34.75
N PRO A 59 -1.39 -13.50 34.90
CA PRO A 59 0.05 -13.37 35.05
C PRO A 59 0.68 -12.90 33.74
N PHE A 60 1.72 -12.07 33.86
CA PHE A 60 2.48 -11.59 32.70
C PHE A 60 3.34 -12.68 32.09
N CYS A 61 4.05 -13.43 32.94
CA CYS A 61 5.02 -14.42 32.49
C CYS A 61 4.41 -15.82 32.41
N GLY A 62 4.89 -16.60 31.44
CA GLY A 62 4.67 -18.04 31.34
C GLY A 62 5.64 -18.85 32.20
N HIS A 63 5.36 -20.14 32.35
CA HIS A 63 6.30 -21.06 33.02
C HIS A 63 7.53 -21.40 32.16
N ASP A 64 7.39 -21.36 30.83
CA ASP A 64 8.47 -21.56 29.85
C ASP A 64 8.23 -20.66 28.62
N GLU A 65 9.03 -19.60 28.50
CA GLU A 65 8.96 -18.61 27.42
C GLU A 65 10.01 -18.85 26.32
N SER A 66 10.68 -20.01 26.34
CA SER A 66 11.70 -20.36 25.35
C SER A 66 11.12 -20.46 23.94
N GLU A 67 11.95 -20.26 22.91
CA GLU A 67 11.47 -20.21 21.52
C GLU A 67 10.74 -21.48 21.06
N GLY A 68 11.08 -22.64 21.64
CA GLY A 68 10.48 -23.94 21.32
C GLY A 68 9.28 -24.33 22.21
N SER A 69 8.87 -23.49 23.15
CA SER A 69 7.71 -23.76 24.02
C SER A 69 6.40 -23.67 23.21
N GLU A 70 5.49 -24.60 23.46
CA GLU A 70 4.14 -24.62 22.85
C GLU A 70 3.26 -23.45 23.35
N TYR A 71 3.55 -22.90 24.54
CA TYR A 71 2.82 -21.77 25.10
C TYR A 71 3.77 -20.89 25.93
N LYS A 72 4.09 -19.70 25.41
CA LYS A 72 5.11 -18.80 25.98
C LYS A 72 4.56 -17.83 27.03
N GLY A 73 3.42 -18.15 27.64
CA GLY A 73 2.78 -17.29 28.62
C GLY A 73 1.87 -16.24 28.02
N ALA A 74 0.98 -15.71 28.87
CA ALA A 74 -0.13 -14.88 28.41
C ALA A 74 0.34 -13.59 27.73
N PHE A 75 1.40 -12.92 28.23
CA PHE A 75 1.90 -11.69 27.62
C PHE A 75 2.48 -11.92 26.22
N LEU A 76 3.34 -12.93 26.04
CA LEU A 76 3.98 -13.17 24.75
C LEU A 76 3.00 -13.73 23.72
N GLU A 77 2.06 -14.59 24.13
CA GLU A 77 1.03 -15.10 23.22
C GLU A 77 0.03 -14.01 22.82
N LEU A 78 -0.40 -13.13 23.75
CA LEU A 78 -1.26 -12.00 23.41
C LEU A 78 -0.53 -10.95 22.59
N LEU A 79 0.75 -10.68 22.86
CA LEU A 79 1.55 -9.74 22.08
C LEU A 79 1.81 -10.25 20.66
N LYS A 80 2.04 -11.56 20.51
CA LYS A 80 2.13 -12.24 19.22
C LYS A 80 0.79 -12.17 18.48
N TRP A 81 -0.31 -12.53 19.14
CA TRP A 81 -1.66 -12.39 18.61
C TRP A 81 -2.00 -10.95 18.20
N TYR A 82 -1.56 -9.96 18.97
CA TYR A 82 -1.73 -8.53 18.68
C TYR A 82 -0.82 -8.07 17.54
N GLY A 83 0.40 -8.59 17.43
CA GLY A 83 1.32 -8.32 16.33
C GLY A 83 0.86 -8.94 14.99
N ASP A 84 0.28 -10.13 15.05
CA ASP A 84 -0.33 -10.83 13.90
C ASP A 84 -1.62 -10.14 13.44
N ARG A 85 -2.22 -9.30 14.29
CA ARG A 85 -3.49 -8.60 14.07
C ARG A 85 -3.25 -7.09 14.25
N SER A 86 -2.60 -6.46 13.27
CA SER A 86 -2.36 -5.00 13.21
C SER A 86 -3.47 -4.19 13.91
N PHE A 87 -3.11 -3.18 14.72
CA PHE A 87 -4.03 -2.34 15.54
C PHE A 87 -5.31 -1.92 14.79
N ASP A 88 -5.20 -1.67 13.49
CA ASP A 88 -6.31 -1.33 12.62
C ASP A 88 -7.37 -2.44 12.56
N VAL A 89 -6.98 -3.71 12.48
CA VAL A 89 -7.90 -4.86 12.33
C VAL A 89 -8.63 -5.20 13.63
N GLY A 90 -7.98 -5.08 14.79
CA GLY A 90 -8.64 -5.21 16.09
C GLY A 90 -9.73 -4.15 16.28
N SER A 91 -9.43 -2.90 15.87
CA SER A 91 -10.40 -1.81 15.89
C SER A 91 -11.57 -2.05 14.92
N VAL A 92 -11.30 -2.61 13.74
CA VAL A 92 -12.31 -2.97 12.73
C VAL A 92 -13.32 -3.95 13.29
N ILE A 93 -12.86 -5.01 13.97
CA ILE A 93 -13.75 -6.06 14.49
C ILE A 93 -14.60 -5.53 15.64
N LEU A 94 -14.02 -4.73 16.54
CA LEU A 94 -14.76 -4.10 17.64
C LEU A 94 -15.79 -3.08 17.15
N ASP A 95 -15.46 -2.35 16.09
CA ASP A 95 -16.33 -1.35 15.48
C ASP A 95 -17.44 -1.99 14.63
N LEU A 96 -17.14 -3.12 13.97
CA LEU A 96 -18.12 -3.98 13.30
C LEU A 96 -19.08 -4.66 14.28
N ASP A 97 -18.59 -5.12 15.43
CA ASP A 97 -19.40 -5.77 16.48
C ASP A 97 -20.30 -6.92 15.99
N GLY A 98 -19.82 -7.68 14.98
CA GLY A 98 -20.58 -8.79 14.37
C GLY A 98 -21.73 -8.36 13.44
N ASP A 99 -21.81 -7.08 13.08
CA ASP A 99 -22.75 -6.55 12.11
C ASP A 99 -22.35 -6.89 10.66
N TYR A 100 -23.20 -6.50 9.72
CA TYR A 100 -23.03 -6.75 8.29
C TYR A 100 -21.97 -5.85 7.66
N PHE A 101 -21.29 -6.38 6.64
CA PHE A 101 -20.26 -5.64 5.93
C PHE A 101 -20.27 -5.94 4.44
N GLY A 102 -19.76 -5.00 3.66
CA GLY A 102 -19.40 -5.17 2.26
C GLY A 102 -17.91 -5.49 2.12
N ILE A 103 -17.58 -6.21 1.05
CA ILE A 103 -16.19 -6.45 0.63
C ILE A 103 -15.88 -5.68 -0.65
N LEU A 104 -14.71 -5.06 -0.69
CA LEU A 104 -14.10 -4.42 -1.84
C LEU A 104 -12.83 -5.20 -2.15
N VAL A 105 -12.74 -5.78 -3.35
CA VAL A 105 -11.60 -6.63 -3.73
C VAL A 105 -11.00 -6.11 -5.02
N ASP A 106 -9.67 -5.98 -5.01
CA ASP A 106 -8.88 -5.59 -6.17
C ASP A 106 -7.68 -6.52 -6.35
N GLU A 107 -7.30 -6.75 -7.61
CA GLU A 107 -6.22 -7.64 -8.01
C GLU A 107 -5.09 -6.85 -8.66
N SER A 108 -3.86 -7.13 -8.27
CA SER A 108 -2.69 -6.47 -8.85
C SER A 108 -1.45 -7.37 -8.87
N LYS A 109 -0.48 -7.00 -9.69
CA LYS A 109 0.82 -7.69 -9.77
C LYS A 109 1.87 -6.93 -8.98
N ASP A 110 2.63 -7.64 -8.15
CA ASP A 110 3.79 -7.07 -7.48
C ASP A 110 5.03 -7.01 -8.40
N VAL A 111 6.12 -6.45 -7.85
CA VAL A 111 7.41 -6.28 -8.56
C VAL A 111 8.09 -7.59 -8.94
N SER A 112 7.70 -8.71 -8.31
CA SER A 112 8.16 -10.07 -8.64
C SER A 112 7.21 -10.78 -9.60
N HIS A 113 6.25 -10.05 -10.19
CA HIS A 113 5.22 -10.56 -11.09
C HIS A 113 4.27 -11.58 -10.47
N LYS A 114 4.11 -11.57 -9.15
CA LYS A 114 3.13 -12.39 -8.44
C LYS A 114 1.81 -11.65 -8.30
N GLU A 115 0.71 -12.38 -8.49
CA GLU A 115 -0.63 -11.85 -8.29
C GLU A 115 -0.91 -11.68 -6.79
N GLN A 116 -1.50 -10.54 -6.46
CA GLN A 116 -1.85 -10.13 -5.11
C GLN A 116 -3.32 -9.67 -5.12
N MET A 117 -4.05 -10.01 -4.07
CA MET A 117 -5.44 -9.64 -3.88
C MET A 117 -5.54 -8.77 -2.63
N ALA A 118 -5.97 -7.53 -2.78
CA ALA A 118 -6.28 -6.65 -1.68
C ALA A 118 -7.75 -6.82 -1.26
N LEU A 119 -8.01 -6.90 0.04
CA LEU A 119 -9.36 -6.97 0.60
C LEU A 119 -9.58 -5.79 1.55
N ILE A 120 -10.64 -5.01 1.28
CA ILE A 120 -11.10 -3.91 2.12
C ILE A 120 -12.53 -4.22 2.57
N LEU A 121 -12.83 -3.95 3.84
CA LEU A 121 -14.18 -4.03 4.38
C LEU A 121 -14.82 -2.65 4.35
N ARG A 122 -16.11 -2.61 4.03
CA ARG A 122 -16.94 -1.40 4.11
C ARG A 122 -18.18 -1.70 4.95
N TYR A 123 -18.39 -0.95 6.03
CA TYR A 123 -19.51 -1.19 6.94
C TYR A 123 -20.02 0.13 7.51
N VAL A 124 -21.13 0.07 8.25
CA VAL A 124 -21.69 1.21 8.98
C VAL A 124 -21.41 0.98 10.45
N ASN A 125 -20.72 1.91 11.10
CA ASN A 125 -20.43 1.76 12.53
C ASN A 125 -21.64 2.16 13.39
N LYS A 126 -21.49 2.02 14.71
CA LYS A 126 -22.55 2.35 15.68
C LYS A 126 -23.00 3.82 15.67
N SER A 127 -22.17 4.72 15.13
CA SER A 127 -22.53 6.13 14.94
C SER A 127 -23.25 6.42 13.61
N GLY A 128 -23.54 5.39 12.81
CA GLY A 128 -24.18 5.53 11.50
C GLY A 128 -23.24 6.00 10.39
N MET A 129 -21.92 6.00 10.63
CA MET A 129 -20.93 6.43 9.65
C MET A 129 -20.49 5.27 8.78
N VAL A 130 -20.34 5.52 7.48
CA VAL A 130 -19.72 4.57 6.56
C VAL A 130 -18.22 4.54 6.80
N ILE A 131 -17.70 3.37 7.12
CA ILE A 131 -16.29 3.11 7.42
C ILE A 131 -15.73 2.15 6.38
N GLU A 132 -14.58 2.51 5.81
CA GLU A 132 -13.79 1.64 4.94
C GLU A 132 -12.45 1.34 5.60
N ARG A 133 -12.10 0.05 5.64
CA ARG A 133 -10.93 -0.44 6.37
C ARG A 133 -10.24 -1.55 5.60
N PHE A 134 -8.97 -1.32 5.31
CA PHE A 134 -8.11 -2.31 4.69
C PHE A 134 -7.93 -3.50 5.64
N LEU A 135 -8.19 -4.71 5.15
CA LEU A 135 -8.04 -5.93 5.93
C LEU A 135 -6.71 -6.62 5.66
N GLY A 136 -6.29 -6.68 4.39
CA GLY A 136 -5.03 -7.31 4.03
C GLY A 136 -4.77 -7.42 2.55
N ILE A 137 -3.53 -7.80 2.22
CA ILE A 137 -3.11 -8.24 0.89
C ILE A 137 -2.76 -9.72 1.00
N VAL A 138 -3.32 -10.53 0.11
CA VAL A 138 -3.10 -11.96 0.05
C VAL A 138 -2.46 -12.31 -1.28
N HIS A 139 -1.37 -13.06 -1.24
CA HIS A 139 -0.82 -13.65 -2.45
C HIS A 139 -1.74 -14.75 -2.96
N VAL A 140 -2.12 -14.67 -4.24
CA VAL A 140 -2.90 -15.69 -4.91
C VAL A 140 -2.08 -16.30 -6.06
N ASN A 141 -2.15 -17.63 -6.20
CA ASN A 141 -1.39 -18.35 -7.24
C ASN A 141 -2.00 -18.16 -8.64
N ASP A 142 -3.30 -17.89 -8.70
CA ASP A 142 -4.05 -17.58 -9.92
C ASP A 142 -5.23 -16.66 -9.58
N THR A 143 -5.76 -16.00 -10.60
CA THR A 143 -6.91 -15.08 -10.51
C THR A 143 -8.23 -15.75 -10.89
N SER A 144 -8.33 -17.08 -10.76
CA SER A 144 -9.63 -17.73 -10.95
C SER A 144 -10.57 -17.34 -9.81
N SER A 145 -11.84 -17.20 -10.13
CA SER A 145 -12.90 -16.83 -9.18
C SER A 145 -12.93 -17.73 -7.95
N GLN A 146 -12.60 -19.02 -8.12
CA GLN A 146 -12.59 -19.99 -7.03
C GLN A 146 -11.38 -19.82 -6.11
N SER A 147 -10.20 -19.52 -6.66
CA SER A 147 -9.00 -19.22 -5.88
C SER A 147 -9.17 -17.92 -5.09
N LEU A 148 -9.74 -16.89 -5.72
CA LEU A 148 -10.06 -15.61 -5.07
C LEU A 148 -11.07 -15.79 -3.94
N LYS A 149 -12.19 -16.51 -4.17
CA LYS A 149 -13.18 -16.81 -3.13
C LYS A 149 -12.54 -17.51 -1.92
N LYS A 150 -11.69 -18.51 -2.17
CA LYS A 150 -10.97 -19.22 -1.10
C LYS A 150 -10.06 -18.29 -0.31
N ALA A 151 -9.30 -17.43 -0.99
CA ALA A 151 -8.42 -16.47 -0.35
C ALA A 151 -9.21 -15.45 0.51
N ILE A 152 -10.33 -14.95 0.01
CA ILE A 152 -11.22 -14.04 0.76
C ILE A 152 -11.75 -14.73 2.01
N TYR A 153 -12.28 -15.94 1.88
CA TYR A 153 -12.87 -16.66 3.01
C TYR A 153 -11.83 -17.05 4.05
N SER A 154 -10.63 -17.43 3.62
CA SER A 154 -9.51 -17.69 4.54
C SER A 154 -9.15 -16.42 5.32
N LEU A 155 -8.96 -15.30 4.63
CA LEU A 155 -8.59 -14.04 5.28
C LEU A 155 -9.68 -13.55 6.25
N LEU A 156 -10.96 -13.69 5.89
CA LEU A 156 -12.07 -13.38 6.79
C LEU A 156 -12.06 -14.30 8.02
N LEU A 157 -11.83 -15.60 7.83
CA LEU A 157 -11.77 -16.58 8.92
C LEU A 157 -10.61 -16.30 9.88
N ASP A 158 -9.43 -15.96 9.38
CA ASP A 158 -8.26 -15.57 10.18
C ASP A 158 -8.56 -14.35 11.06
N HIS A 159 -9.45 -13.48 10.58
CA HIS A 159 -9.97 -12.34 11.32
C HIS A 159 -11.29 -12.60 12.06
N SER A 160 -11.72 -13.86 12.16
CA SER A 160 -12.93 -14.29 12.87
C SER A 160 -14.21 -13.59 12.36
N LEU A 161 -14.22 -13.19 11.08
CA LEU A 161 -15.35 -12.56 10.42
C LEU A 161 -16.19 -13.62 9.72
N CYS A 162 -17.50 -13.60 9.97
CA CYS A 162 -18.41 -14.58 9.40
C CYS A 162 -18.74 -14.21 7.94
N THR A 163 -18.52 -15.13 7.00
CA THR A 163 -18.83 -14.92 5.58
C THR A 163 -20.32 -14.69 5.32
N SER A 164 -21.21 -15.27 6.13
CA SER A 164 -22.67 -15.02 6.04
C SER A 164 -23.09 -13.57 6.33
N LYS A 165 -22.19 -12.77 6.92
CA LYS A 165 -22.41 -11.35 7.19
C LYS A 165 -22.02 -10.44 6.03
N ILE A 166 -21.52 -11.00 4.93
CA ILE A 166 -21.28 -10.24 3.70
C ILE A 166 -22.62 -9.81 3.10
N HIS A 167 -22.86 -8.51 2.99
CA HIS A 167 -24.07 -7.93 2.40
C HIS A 167 -23.78 -7.04 1.19
N GLY A 168 -22.51 -6.69 0.97
CA GLY A 168 -22.05 -6.00 -0.22
C GLY A 168 -20.84 -6.69 -0.79
N GLN A 169 -20.70 -6.66 -2.11
CA GLN A 169 -19.50 -7.09 -2.80
C GLN A 169 -19.20 -6.14 -3.95
N SER A 170 -17.95 -5.73 -4.11
CA SER A 170 -17.56 -4.80 -5.16
C SER A 170 -16.21 -5.13 -5.74
N TYR A 171 -16.18 -5.20 -7.07
CA TYR A 171 -15.07 -5.70 -7.88
C TYR A 171 -14.93 -4.91 -9.18
N ASP A 172 -13.79 -5.08 -9.84
CA ASP A 172 -13.60 -4.65 -11.22
C ASP A 172 -14.46 -5.43 -12.22
N GLY A 173 -14.30 -5.13 -13.51
CA GLY A 173 -15.09 -5.70 -14.59
C GLY A 173 -14.63 -7.04 -15.13
N ALA A 174 -13.59 -7.64 -14.56
CA ALA A 174 -13.03 -8.87 -15.09
C ALA A 174 -14.06 -9.99 -15.09
N SER A 175 -13.99 -10.89 -16.07
CA SER A 175 -14.90 -12.03 -16.18
C SER A 175 -14.86 -12.93 -14.94
N ASN A 176 -13.69 -13.08 -14.33
CA ASN A 176 -13.50 -13.85 -13.11
C ASN A 176 -14.12 -13.14 -11.89
N MET A 177 -14.32 -11.84 -11.95
CA MET A 177 -14.98 -11.09 -10.88
C MET A 177 -16.49 -11.03 -11.07
N GLN A 178 -16.96 -10.60 -12.24
CA GLN A 178 -18.37 -10.25 -12.50
C GLN A 178 -19.14 -11.31 -13.31
N GLY A 179 -18.52 -12.41 -13.72
CA GLY A 179 -19.18 -13.44 -14.52
C GLY A 179 -20.42 -14.06 -13.86
N GLU A 180 -21.50 -14.22 -14.62
CA GLU A 180 -22.81 -14.69 -14.11
C GLU A 180 -22.83 -16.16 -13.68
N ILE A 181 -21.96 -17.00 -14.23
CA ILE A 181 -21.94 -18.45 -13.93
C ILE A 181 -20.82 -18.78 -12.95
N ASN A 182 -19.59 -18.40 -13.30
CA ASN A 182 -18.37 -18.75 -12.56
C ASN A 182 -17.61 -17.51 -12.08
N GLY A 183 -18.21 -16.33 -12.07
CA GLY A 183 -17.57 -15.13 -11.51
C GLY A 183 -17.62 -15.13 -9.98
N LEU A 184 -16.68 -14.44 -9.35
CA LEU A 184 -16.57 -14.31 -7.90
C LEU A 184 -17.88 -13.81 -7.28
N LYS A 185 -18.49 -12.79 -7.91
CA LYS A 185 -19.83 -12.28 -7.59
C LYS A 185 -20.84 -13.41 -7.41
N SER A 186 -20.91 -14.29 -8.40
CA SER A 186 -21.93 -15.35 -8.48
C SER A 186 -21.64 -16.44 -7.46
N LEU A 187 -20.36 -16.78 -7.27
CA LEU A 187 -19.94 -17.77 -6.27
C LEU A 187 -20.19 -17.32 -4.83
N ILE A 188 -20.00 -16.03 -4.50
CA ILE A 188 -20.30 -15.52 -3.16
C ILE A 188 -21.81 -15.34 -2.97
N LEU A 189 -22.54 -14.91 -4.00
CA LEU A 189 -23.99 -14.79 -3.96
C LEU A 189 -24.70 -16.15 -3.74
N GLN A 190 -24.13 -17.24 -4.26
CA GLN A 190 -24.61 -18.61 -4.00
C GLN A 190 -24.50 -19.00 -2.53
N ASP A 191 -23.46 -18.57 -1.83
CA ASP A 191 -23.27 -18.87 -0.40
C ASP A 191 -24.04 -17.88 0.49
N THR A 192 -24.13 -16.62 0.06
CA THR A 192 -24.75 -15.53 0.81
C THR A 192 -25.67 -14.74 -0.11
N SER A 193 -26.95 -15.13 -0.15
CA SER A 193 -27.96 -14.55 -1.04
C SER A 193 -28.22 -13.06 -0.83
N SER A 194 -27.79 -12.51 0.31
CA SER A 194 -27.90 -11.08 0.65
C SER A 194 -26.70 -10.24 0.19
N ALA A 195 -25.66 -10.85 -0.39
CA ALA A 195 -24.43 -10.17 -0.82
C ALA A 195 -24.62 -9.43 -2.17
N TYR A 196 -25.16 -8.22 -2.12
CA TYR A 196 -25.43 -7.43 -3.32
C TYR A 196 -24.14 -6.97 -4.01
N SER A 197 -24.05 -7.18 -5.33
CA SER A 197 -22.87 -6.82 -6.11
C SER A 197 -22.95 -5.45 -6.76
N ILE A 198 -21.91 -4.65 -6.55
CA ILE A 198 -21.72 -3.33 -7.14
C ILE A 198 -20.50 -3.38 -8.05
N TYR A 199 -20.74 -3.10 -9.34
CA TYR A 199 -19.67 -2.93 -10.30
C TYR A 199 -18.90 -1.62 -10.00
N CYS A 200 -17.58 -1.71 -9.93
CA CYS A 200 -16.67 -0.58 -9.83
C CYS A 200 -16.97 0.53 -10.88
N PHE A 201 -17.59 1.63 -10.44
CA PHE A 201 -17.95 2.78 -11.28
C PHE A 201 -16.74 3.41 -11.98
N ALA A 202 -15.61 3.41 -11.29
CA ALA A 202 -14.30 3.78 -11.82
C ALA A 202 -13.98 3.10 -13.17
N HIS A 203 -14.13 1.78 -13.17
CA HIS A 203 -13.83 0.94 -14.32
C HIS A 203 -14.87 1.16 -15.42
N GLN A 204 -16.15 1.28 -15.04
CA GLN A 204 -17.23 1.58 -16.00
C GLN A 204 -17.02 2.93 -16.69
N LEU A 205 -16.66 3.96 -15.94
CA LEU A 205 -16.39 5.29 -16.48
C LEU A 205 -15.18 5.27 -17.43
N GLN A 206 -14.09 4.61 -17.03
CA GLN A 206 -12.90 4.45 -17.87
C GLN A 206 -13.25 3.75 -19.20
N LEU A 207 -14.00 2.63 -19.16
CA LEU A 207 -14.42 1.93 -20.36
C LEU A 207 -15.34 2.78 -21.25
N ALA A 208 -16.27 3.54 -20.65
CA ALA A 208 -17.13 4.44 -21.40
C ALA A 208 -16.34 5.55 -22.10
N LEU A 209 -15.39 6.19 -21.40
CA LEU A 209 -14.53 7.24 -21.96
C LEU A 209 -13.66 6.72 -23.09
N VAL A 210 -13.01 5.57 -22.91
CA VAL A 210 -12.19 4.94 -23.95
C VAL A 210 -13.06 4.55 -25.15
N GLY A 211 -14.22 3.94 -24.91
CA GLY A 211 -15.15 3.53 -25.95
C GLY A 211 -15.64 4.71 -26.79
N LEU A 212 -15.99 5.84 -26.16
CA LEU A 212 -16.37 7.08 -26.83
C LEU A 212 -15.19 7.70 -27.60
N SER A 213 -14.00 7.72 -27.00
CA SER A 213 -12.79 8.29 -27.61
C SER A 213 -12.42 7.56 -28.90
N LYS A 214 -12.54 6.23 -28.93
CA LYS A 214 -12.29 5.40 -30.13
C LYS A 214 -13.29 5.64 -31.26
N LYS A 215 -14.42 6.33 -31.01
CA LYS A 215 -15.36 6.75 -32.07
C LYS A 215 -14.89 8.00 -32.80
N ASN A 216 -13.97 8.77 -32.22
CA ASN A 216 -13.30 9.85 -32.91
C ASN A 216 -12.07 9.31 -33.65
N SER A 217 -12.06 9.40 -34.97
CA SER A 217 -11.00 8.86 -35.82
C SER A 217 -9.63 9.48 -35.55
N ASP A 218 -9.57 10.76 -35.22
CA ASP A 218 -8.31 11.47 -34.98
C ASP A 218 -7.69 11.01 -33.66
N VAL A 219 -8.52 10.87 -32.61
CA VAL A 219 -8.10 10.36 -31.31
C VAL A 219 -7.68 8.89 -31.39
N ASP A 220 -8.44 8.05 -32.10
CA ASP A 220 -8.11 6.64 -32.29
C ASP A 220 -6.79 6.48 -33.06
N ASN A 221 -6.63 7.21 -34.17
CA ASN A 221 -5.40 7.21 -34.95
C ASN A 221 -4.19 7.74 -34.13
N PHE A 222 -4.39 8.79 -33.32
CA PHE A 222 -3.35 9.29 -32.43
C PHE A 222 -2.88 8.20 -31.45
N PHE A 223 -3.80 7.53 -30.75
CA PHE A 223 -3.43 6.46 -29.81
C PHE A 223 -2.86 5.21 -30.50
N TYR A 224 -3.27 4.95 -31.75
CA TYR A 224 -2.66 3.91 -32.59
C TYR A 224 -1.19 4.21 -32.90
N VAL A 225 -0.88 5.43 -33.39
CA VAL A 225 0.49 5.87 -33.66
C VAL A 225 1.33 5.87 -32.38
N LEU A 226 0.79 6.42 -31.29
CA LEU A 226 1.46 6.44 -29.99
C LEU A 226 1.80 5.02 -29.54
N THR A 227 0.84 4.10 -29.58
CA THR A 227 1.07 2.69 -29.22
C THR A 227 2.14 2.03 -30.08
N ASN A 228 2.20 2.35 -31.38
CA ASN A 228 3.27 1.86 -32.27
C ASN A 228 4.65 2.39 -31.87
N ILE A 229 4.77 3.67 -31.54
CA ILE A 229 6.02 4.24 -31.01
C ILE A 229 6.44 3.50 -29.74
N LEU A 230 5.50 3.28 -28.82
CA LEU A 230 5.74 2.54 -27.58
C LEU A 230 6.18 1.10 -27.84
N ASN A 231 5.61 0.44 -28.85
CA ASN A 231 5.99 -0.92 -29.24
C ASN A 231 7.40 -0.94 -29.82
N ILE A 232 7.75 0.01 -30.68
CA ILE A 232 9.09 0.10 -31.28
C ILE A 232 10.12 0.31 -30.19
N ILE A 233 9.98 1.33 -29.34
CA ILE A 233 10.93 1.61 -28.26
C ILE A 233 10.96 0.42 -27.28
N GLY A 234 9.79 -0.06 -26.87
CA GLY A 234 9.63 -1.15 -25.92
C GLY A 234 10.19 -2.49 -26.39
N ALA A 235 10.25 -2.78 -27.69
CA ALA A 235 10.72 -4.07 -28.19
C ALA A 235 12.26 -4.22 -28.20
N SER A 236 13.03 -3.17 -27.91
CA SER A 236 14.50 -3.22 -27.93
C SER A 236 15.09 -2.62 -26.68
N PHE A 237 15.91 -3.42 -25.97
CA PHE A 237 16.66 -2.94 -24.81
C PHE A 237 17.56 -1.75 -25.20
N LYS A 238 18.22 -1.79 -26.36
CA LYS A 238 19.05 -0.69 -26.88
C LYS A 238 18.28 0.63 -27.02
N ARG A 239 17.04 0.57 -27.53
CA ARG A 239 16.20 1.77 -27.67
C ARG A 239 15.68 2.27 -26.32
N ARG A 240 15.40 1.37 -25.38
CA ARG A 240 15.06 1.76 -24.00
C ARG A 240 16.23 2.44 -23.31
N ASP A 241 17.43 1.88 -23.41
CA ASP A 241 18.62 2.47 -22.80
C ASP A 241 18.99 3.79 -23.45
N SER A 242 18.86 3.91 -24.77
CA SER A 242 19.04 5.19 -25.47
C SER A 242 18.05 6.26 -25.01
N LEU A 243 16.79 5.90 -24.73
CA LEU A 243 15.80 6.83 -24.20
C LEU A 243 16.12 7.24 -22.75
N ARG A 244 16.66 6.33 -21.94
CA ARG A 244 17.12 6.63 -20.57
C ARG A 244 18.30 7.60 -20.59
N GLN A 245 19.29 7.32 -21.43
CA GLN A 245 20.46 8.20 -21.56
C GLN A 245 20.03 9.61 -21.98
N HIS A 246 19.12 9.72 -22.95
CA HIS A 246 18.61 11.03 -23.37
C HIS A 246 17.89 11.80 -22.24
N GLN A 247 17.16 11.09 -21.36
CA GLN A 247 16.55 11.71 -20.18
C GLN A 247 17.61 12.19 -19.18
N GLU A 248 18.65 11.38 -18.93
CA GLU A 248 19.75 11.73 -18.03
C GLU A 248 20.51 12.96 -18.53
N ASP A 249 20.88 12.98 -19.82
CA ASP A 249 21.61 14.08 -20.44
C ASP A 249 20.81 15.40 -20.35
N LYS A 250 19.49 15.32 -20.62
CA LYS A 250 18.58 16.47 -20.54
C LYS A 250 18.41 16.96 -19.10
N LEU A 251 18.28 16.05 -18.14
CA LEU A 251 18.20 16.41 -16.72
C LEU A 251 19.50 17.10 -16.26
N GLU A 252 20.66 16.62 -16.69
CA GLU A 252 21.94 17.25 -16.39
C GLU A 252 22.02 18.68 -16.96
N GLU A 253 21.51 18.89 -18.17
CA GLU A 253 21.42 20.22 -18.79
C GLU A 253 20.52 21.17 -17.99
N LEU A 254 19.29 20.74 -17.65
CA LEU A 254 18.35 21.54 -16.84
C LEU A 254 18.91 21.88 -15.45
N LEU A 255 19.65 20.95 -14.85
CA LEU A 255 20.35 21.18 -13.58
C LEU A 255 21.46 22.24 -13.72
N LYS A 256 22.21 22.23 -14.83
CA LYS A 256 23.25 23.24 -15.11
C LYS A 256 22.66 24.63 -15.30
N PHE A 257 21.50 24.74 -15.95
CA PHE A 257 20.81 26.02 -16.14
C PHE A 257 19.99 26.47 -14.92
N GLY A 258 19.88 25.61 -13.89
CA GLY A 258 19.15 25.91 -12.66
C GLY A 258 17.62 25.93 -12.83
N GLU A 259 17.12 25.34 -13.92
CA GLU A 259 15.69 25.24 -14.22
C GLU A 259 15.00 24.19 -13.34
N VAL A 260 15.76 23.20 -12.87
CA VAL A 260 15.28 22.16 -11.95
C VAL A 260 16.19 22.00 -10.72
N HIS A 261 15.65 21.47 -9.63
CA HIS A 261 16.37 21.22 -8.38
C HIS A 261 16.52 19.73 -8.09
N THR A 262 17.57 19.39 -7.36
CA THR A 262 17.76 18.03 -6.83
C THR A 262 16.91 17.83 -5.57
N GLY A 263 16.34 16.64 -5.39
CA GLY A 263 15.55 16.30 -4.21
C GLY A 263 15.02 14.88 -4.27
N GLN A 264 14.74 14.27 -3.11
CA GLN A 264 14.15 12.94 -3.06
C GLN A 264 12.76 12.95 -3.71
N GLY A 265 12.57 12.10 -4.72
CA GLY A 265 11.32 11.96 -5.47
C GLY A 265 11.15 12.96 -6.62
N LEU A 266 12.07 13.92 -6.81
CA LEU A 266 12.04 14.84 -7.95
C LEU A 266 12.76 14.23 -9.16
N ASN A 267 12.31 14.60 -10.36
CA ASN A 267 12.97 14.30 -11.64
C ASN A 267 13.30 12.81 -11.86
N GLN A 268 12.41 11.92 -11.40
CA GLN A 268 12.55 10.47 -11.56
C GLN A 268 12.53 10.07 -13.03
N GLU A 269 13.28 9.03 -13.39
CA GLU A 269 13.22 8.39 -14.72
C GLU A 269 11.77 8.07 -15.08
N ARG A 270 11.30 8.56 -16.23
CA ARG A 270 9.94 8.31 -16.69
C ARG A 270 9.93 7.18 -17.70
N GLY A 271 9.22 6.11 -17.34
CA GLY A 271 8.92 5.02 -18.24
C GLY A 271 7.78 5.38 -19.20
N LEU A 272 7.86 4.86 -20.42
CA LEU A 272 6.74 4.89 -21.36
C LEU A 272 5.72 3.79 -21.02
N GLN A 273 4.75 4.12 -20.17
CA GLN A 273 3.65 3.22 -19.82
C GLN A 273 2.69 3.10 -21.00
N ARG A 274 2.31 1.87 -21.38
CA ARG A 274 1.28 1.65 -22.41
C ARG A 274 -0.11 2.05 -21.89
N PRO A 275 -0.93 2.69 -22.74
CA PRO A 275 -2.33 2.92 -22.40
C PRO A 275 -3.03 1.57 -22.31
N GLY A 276 -3.86 1.40 -21.28
CA GLY A 276 -4.63 0.18 -21.06
C GLY A 276 -6.09 0.55 -20.84
N ASP A 277 -6.97 0.01 -21.68
CA ASP A 277 -8.41 0.32 -21.65
C ASP A 277 -9.04 0.09 -20.28
N THR A 278 -8.57 -0.92 -19.55
CA THR A 278 -9.09 -1.36 -18.26
C THR A 278 -8.40 -0.73 -17.05
N ARG A 279 -7.30 0.00 -17.25
CA ARG A 279 -6.51 0.60 -16.16
C ARG A 279 -6.76 2.09 -16.08
N TRP A 280 -7.35 2.55 -14.97
CA TRP A 280 -7.68 3.95 -14.75
C TRP A 280 -6.48 4.85 -15.03
N GLY A 281 -6.68 5.87 -15.87
CA GLY A 281 -5.71 6.96 -16.01
C GLY A 281 -4.43 6.58 -16.74
N SER A 282 -4.36 5.34 -17.25
CA SER A 282 -3.23 4.87 -18.07
C SER A 282 -3.03 5.74 -19.30
N HIS A 283 -4.12 6.09 -20.01
CA HIS A 283 -4.08 6.95 -21.18
C HIS A 283 -3.56 8.35 -20.87
N PHE A 284 -4.04 8.95 -19.78
CA PHE A 284 -3.54 10.25 -19.30
C PHE A 284 -2.05 10.17 -18.94
N LYS A 285 -1.64 9.14 -18.18
CA LYS A 285 -0.24 8.96 -17.78
C LYS A 285 0.68 8.69 -18.96
N THR A 286 0.23 7.95 -19.98
CA THR A 286 0.96 7.79 -21.24
C THR A 286 1.15 9.14 -21.92
N LEU A 287 0.10 9.94 -22.03
CA LEU A 287 0.16 11.27 -22.63
C LEU A 287 1.10 12.21 -21.87
N ASP A 288 0.97 12.28 -20.54
CA ASP A 288 1.83 13.11 -19.69
C ASP A 288 3.31 12.74 -19.85
N ASN A 289 3.62 11.44 -19.76
CA ASN A 289 4.98 10.97 -19.96
C ASN A 289 5.48 11.23 -21.38
N PHE A 290 4.64 11.05 -22.40
CA PHE A 290 5.02 11.33 -23.79
C PHE A 290 5.30 12.81 -24.03
N LEU A 291 4.44 13.70 -23.51
CA LEU A 291 4.64 15.16 -23.59
C LEU A 291 5.93 15.58 -22.87
N ILE A 292 6.20 15.03 -21.70
CA ILE A 292 7.40 15.37 -20.93
C ILE A 292 8.68 14.86 -21.59
N LEU A 293 8.65 13.65 -22.14
CA LEU A 293 9.81 13.06 -22.78
C LEU A 293 10.16 13.71 -24.13
N PHE A 294 9.15 14.14 -24.90
CA PHE A 294 9.37 14.57 -26.28
C PHE A 294 9.09 16.05 -26.55
N PHE A 295 8.35 16.75 -25.69
CA PHE A 295 7.87 18.11 -25.99
C PHE A 295 8.16 19.15 -24.90
N PHE A 296 8.23 18.79 -23.61
CA PHE A 296 8.53 19.75 -22.56
C PHE A 296 10.03 19.89 -22.32
N ASN A 297 10.55 21.05 -22.71
CA ASN A 297 11.67 21.75 -22.06
C ASN A 297 11.04 22.70 -21.05
N CYS A 298 11.24 22.46 -19.76
CA CYS A 298 10.94 23.41 -18.69
C CYS A 298 11.96 23.21 -17.58
#